data_AF-A0A418YTN2-F1
#
_entry.id   AF-A0A418YTN2-F1
#
_cell.length_a   1.000
_cell.length_b   1.000
_cell.length_c   1.000
_cell.angle_alpha   90.00
_cell.angle_beta   90.00
_cell.angle_gamma   90.00
#
_symmetry.space_group_name_H-M   'P 1'
#
loop_
_entity.id
_entity.type
_entity.pdbx_description
1 polymer ?
#
loop_
_entity_poly.entity_id
_entity_poly.type
_entity_poly.pdbx_seq_one_letter_code
_entity_poly.pdbx_strand_id
1 'polypeptide(L)'
;MASQNLSFDNMKRRAKQLAREQGCKLHIALDLVAAKRGFANFKDAVHKAANQSDPIVPSFSVLLRQWWRNSKTGESGTEVLTVSLAQPATQLLKPHYLRGYFGGCDVADEGTINLHIGSYLEDNPEYAQRRLRRAARALQFMEITGLRPSRSNRCYPRSDYDNRPPIADHDQRWYHPANKKFVLSTEPYPGRADRRKSEMAEWCAKHEFEYAQIDSPSIYGHGTELYLACKAGSSINLLHMAAELAASPLAYADS
;
A
#
# COMPACT_ATOMS: atom_id res chain seq x y z
N MET A 1 -0.21 28.81 -7.71
CA MET A 1 -0.66 28.32 -9.03
C MET A 1 0.48 28.44 -10.04
N ALA A 2 0.59 27.43 -10.92
CA ALA A 2 1.36 27.36 -12.17
C ALA A 2 2.89 27.39 -12.08
N SER A 3 3.57 26.22 -12.09
CA SER A 3 4.91 26.06 -12.71
C SER A 3 5.45 24.61 -12.79
N GLN A 4 4.65 23.61 -13.17
CA GLN A 4 5.24 22.33 -13.65
C GLN A 4 4.57 21.75 -14.91
N ASN A 5 3.30 22.06 -15.19
CA ASN A 5 2.69 21.79 -16.50
C ASN A 5 3.35 22.58 -17.66
N LEU A 6 4.14 23.62 -17.36
CA LEU A 6 4.86 24.40 -18.37
C LEU A 6 5.96 23.60 -19.10
N SER A 7 6.56 22.55 -18.51
CA SER A 7 7.77 21.92 -19.08
C SER A 7 7.49 21.05 -20.31
N PHE A 8 6.50 20.15 -20.25
CA PHE A 8 6.17 19.24 -21.36
C PHE A 8 5.39 19.91 -22.48
N ASP A 9 4.53 20.86 -22.16
CA ASP A 9 3.83 21.64 -23.18
C ASP A 9 4.80 22.53 -23.96
N ASN A 10 5.85 23.02 -23.30
CA ASN A 10 6.96 23.70 -23.99
C ASN A 10 7.76 22.74 -24.87
N MET A 11 8.02 21.49 -24.43
CA MET A 11 8.67 20.47 -25.27
C MET A 11 7.83 20.11 -26.50
N LYS A 12 6.51 19.89 -26.33
CA LYS A 12 5.57 19.62 -27.42
C LYS A 12 5.49 20.79 -28.40
N ARG A 13 5.46 22.02 -27.90
CA ARG A 13 5.45 23.24 -28.72
C ARG A 13 6.74 23.38 -29.53
N ARG A 14 7.89 23.14 -28.90
CA ARG A 14 9.20 23.18 -29.57
C ARG A 14 9.36 22.06 -30.60
N ALA A 15 8.85 20.86 -30.31
CA ALA A 15 8.83 19.75 -31.26
C ALA A 15 7.93 20.03 -32.47
N LYS A 16 6.78 20.69 -32.29
CA LYS A 16 5.93 21.14 -33.42
C LYS A 16 6.63 22.16 -34.29
N GLN A 17 7.38 23.09 -33.70
CA GLN A 17 8.19 24.05 -34.45
C GLN A 17 9.32 23.35 -35.22
N LEU A 18 10.05 22.44 -34.56
CA LEU A 18 11.16 21.69 -35.16
C LEU A 18 10.69 20.78 -36.30
N ALA A 19 9.52 20.13 -36.15
CA ALA A 19 8.90 19.32 -37.19
C ALA A 19 8.58 20.11 -38.45
N ARG A 20 8.18 21.38 -38.30
CA ARG A 20 7.92 22.30 -39.42
C ARG A 20 9.22 22.79 -40.07
N GLU A 21 10.22 23.13 -39.27
CA GLU A 21 11.52 23.63 -39.75
C GLU A 21 12.33 22.56 -40.48
N GLN A 22 12.23 21.30 -40.06
CA GLN A 22 13.04 20.18 -40.58
C GLN A 22 12.25 19.20 -41.46
N GLY A 23 10.95 19.46 -41.71
CA GLY A 23 10.11 18.60 -42.54
C GLY A 23 9.96 17.15 -42.03
N CYS A 24 10.12 16.92 -40.72
CA CYS A 24 10.10 15.59 -40.12
C CYS A 24 8.80 15.29 -39.37
N LYS A 25 8.51 14.00 -39.15
CA LYS A 25 7.32 13.58 -38.39
C LYS A 25 7.43 14.02 -36.92
N LEU A 26 6.30 14.42 -36.32
CA LEU A 26 6.25 14.98 -34.97
C LEU A 26 6.89 14.09 -33.89
N HIS A 27 6.75 12.77 -33.97
CA HIS A 27 7.36 11.86 -32.98
C HIS A 27 8.89 11.88 -33.04
N ILE A 28 9.48 12.00 -34.22
CA ILE A 28 10.94 12.14 -34.40
C ILE A 28 11.40 13.48 -33.81
N ALA A 29 10.66 14.55 -34.06
CA ALA A 29 10.96 15.85 -33.49
C ALA A 29 10.85 15.85 -31.94
N LEU A 30 9.92 15.10 -31.37
CA LEU A 30 9.77 14.93 -29.92
C LEU A 30 10.97 14.19 -29.32
N ASP A 31 11.42 13.10 -29.97
CA ASP A 31 12.59 12.34 -29.52
C ASP A 31 13.87 13.18 -29.60
N LEU A 32 14.04 13.97 -30.67
CA LEU A 32 15.18 14.89 -30.81
C LEU A 32 15.19 15.98 -29.74
N VAL A 33 14.03 16.53 -29.40
CA VAL A 33 13.90 17.53 -28.33
C VAL A 33 14.16 16.91 -26.96
N ALA A 34 13.74 15.66 -26.73
CA ALA A 34 14.03 14.91 -25.52
C ALA A 34 15.52 14.57 -25.38
N ALA A 35 16.18 14.14 -26.47
CA ALA A 35 17.61 13.87 -26.53
C ALA A 35 18.46 15.10 -26.18
N LYS A 36 18.10 16.28 -26.70
CA LYS A 36 18.77 17.55 -26.36
C LYS A 36 18.65 17.92 -24.87
N ARG A 37 17.72 17.30 -24.13
CA ARG A 37 17.52 17.48 -22.69
C ARG A 37 18.07 16.33 -21.86
N GLY A 38 18.86 15.43 -22.47
CA GLY A 38 19.52 14.32 -21.77
C GLY A 38 18.68 13.05 -21.62
N PHE A 39 17.53 12.95 -22.28
CA PHE A 39 16.69 11.74 -22.25
C PHE A 39 16.95 10.86 -23.48
N ALA A 40 16.81 9.54 -23.35
CA ALA A 40 17.07 8.65 -24.49
C ALA A 40 16.04 8.83 -25.64
N ASN A 41 14.78 9.14 -25.28
CA ASN A 41 13.69 9.46 -26.20
C ASN A 41 12.55 10.14 -25.42
N PHE A 42 11.48 10.57 -26.11
CA PHE A 42 10.36 11.26 -25.46
C PHE A 42 9.61 10.35 -24.49
N LYS A 43 9.54 9.03 -24.75
CA LYS A 43 8.91 8.07 -23.85
C LYS A 43 9.74 7.90 -22.56
N ASP A 44 11.06 7.88 -22.64
CA ASP A 44 11.99 7.90 -21.51
C ASP A 44 11.88 9.20 -20.72
N ALA A 45 11.72 10.35 -21.40
CA ALA A 45 11.47 11.63 -20.75
C ALA A 45 10.15 11.64 -19.96
N VAL A 46 9.08 11.04 -20.51
CA VAL A 46 7.79 10.91 -19.82
C VAL A 46 7.88 9.92 -18.65
N HIS A 47 8.53 8.77 -18.83
CA HIS A 47 8.73 7.79 -17.75
C HIS A 47 9.62 8.34 -16.64
N LYS A 48 10.73 8.99 -16.97
CA LYS A 48 11.61 9.61 -15.99
C LYS A 48 10.98 10.79 -15.32
N ALA A 49 10.18 11.62 -16.00
CA ALA A 49 9.44 12.69 -15.31
C ALA A 49 8.30 12.15 -14.43
N ALA A 50 7.72 11.00 -14.76
CA ALA A 50 6.79 10.31 -13.86
C ALA A 50 7.51 9.75 -12.61
N ASN A 51 8.83 9.51 -12.70
CA ASN A 51 9.66 8.94 -11.63
C ASN A 51 10.61 9.97 -10.98
N GLN A 52 10.76 11.17 -11.55
CA GLN A 52 11.59 12.30 -11.10
C GLN A 52 10.66 13.47 -10.79
N SER A 53 9.89 13.29 -9.73
CA SER A 53 9.38 14.42 -8.96
C SER A 53 10.20 14.49 -7.68
N ASP A 54 11.08 15.50 -7.59
CA ASP A 54 11.50 16.03 -6.28
C ASP A 54 10.25 16.26 -5.42
N PRO A 55 10.32 16.08 -4.09
CA PRO A 55 9.15 15.85 -3.24
C PRO A 55 8.28 17.10 -3.13
N ILE A 56 7.42 17.30 -4.12
CA ILE A 56 6.10 17.88 -3.90
C ILE A 56 5.37 16.77 -3.15
N VAL A 57 5.21 16.88 -1.84
CA VAL A 57 4.30 16.02 -1.10
C VAL A 57 2.88 16.52 -1.41
N PRO A 58 2.09 15.87 -2.27
CA PRO A 58 0.66 16.13 -2.28
C PRO A 58 0.10 15.28 -1.13
N SER A 59 0.07 15.82 0.09
CA SER A 59 -0.47 15.10 1.25
C SER A 59 -2.00 15.09 1.14
N PHE A 60 -2.56 14.03 0.58
CA PHE A 60 -3.97 13.75 0.77
C PHE A 60 -4.14 13.35 2.23
N SER A 61 -4.55 14.33 3.04
CA SER A 61 -4.88 14.09 4.44
C SER A 61 -6.11 13.21 4.50
N VAL A 62 -6.02 12.19 5.33
CA VAL A 62 -7.08 11.24 5.62
C VAL A 62 -7.32 11.28 7.11
N LEU A 63 -8.47 11.85 7.49
CA LEU A 63 -8.92 11.83 8.87
C LEU A 63 -9.56 10.48 9.18
N LEU A 64 -9.04 9.75 10.17
CA LEU A 64 -9.58 8.52 10.73
C LEU A 64 -10.25 8.84 12.07
N ARG A 65 -11.43 8.28 12.32
CA ARG A 65 -12.21 8.53 13.55
C ARG A 65 -12.77 7.23 14.11
N GLN A 66 -12.71 7.04 15.43
CA GLN A 66 -13.22 5.85 16.13
C GLN A 66 -13.96 6.28 17.40
N TRP A 67 -15.25 5.93 17.49
CA TRP A 67 -16.04 6.12 18.71
C TRP A 67 -15.78 4.98 19.71
N TRP A 68 -15.80 5.30 21.00
CA TRP A 68 -15.67 4.34 22.09
C TRP A 68 -16.63 4.69 23.24
N ARG A 69 -17.02 3.67 24.01
CA ARG A 69 -17.82 3.83 25.22
C ARG A 69 -17.47 2.75 26.21
N ASN A 70 -17.01 3.16 27.38
CA ASN A 70 -16.75 2.27 28.50
C ASN A 70 -18.07 1.76 29.07
N SER A 71 -18.33 0.46 28.92
CA SER A 71 -19.54 -0.19 29.43
C SER A 71 -19.69 -0.15 30.96
N LYS A 72 -18.60 0.02 31.71
CA LYS A 72 -18.59 0.05 33.18
C LYS A 72 -18.77 1.45 33.76
N THR A 73 -18.04 2.44 33.25
CA THR A 73 -18.10 3.82 33.74
C THR A 73 -19.16 4.66 33.03
N GLY A 74 -19.61 4.21 31.85
CA GLY A 74 -20.52 4.95 30.98
C GLY A 74 -19.83 6.07 30.18
N GLU A 75 -18.53 6.31 30.41
CA GLU A 75 -17.74 7.30 29.69
C GLU A 75 -17.70 6.95 28.19
N SER A 76 -17.66 7.99 27.36
CA SER A 76 -17.56 7.81 25.91
C SER A 76 -16.77 8.93 25.29
N GLY A 77 -16.21 8.66 24.12
CA GLY A 77 -15.37 9.61 23.41
C GLY A 77 -15.19 9.21 21.95
N THR A 78 -14.50 10.07 21.21
CA THR A 78 -14.09 9.79 19.84
C THR A 78 -12.61 10.06 19.72
N GLU A 79 -11.85 9.03 19.39
CA GLU A 79 -10.45 9.17 19.03
C GLU A 79 -10.34 9.53 17.55
N VAL A 80 -9.34 10.34 17.23
CA VAL A 80 -9.11 10.84 15.87
C VAL A 80 -7.63 10.72 15.52
N LEU A 81 -7.32 10.32 14.30
CA LEU A 81 -5.97 10.18 13.79
C LEU A 81 -5.89 10.66 12.34
N THR A 82 -4.93 11.53 12.03
CA THR A 82 -4.76 12.07 10.67
C THR A 82 -3.57 11.41 9.97
N VAL A 83 -3.83 10.77 8.83
CA VAL A 83 -2.81 10.09 8.01
C VAL A 83 -2.58 10.90 6.74
N SER A 84 -1.32 11.07 6.33
CA SER A 84 -0.99 11.66 5.03
C SER A 84 -0.71 10.55 4.01
N LEU A 85 -1.36 10.63 2.86
CA LEU A 85 -1.17 9.72 1.73
C LEU A 85 -0.66 10.51 0.51
N ALA A 86 0.13 9.87 -0.34
CA ALA A 86 0.61 10.42 -1.61
C ALA A 86 -0.48 10.47 -2.69
N GLN A 87 -1.57 9.72 -2.53
CA GLN A 87 -2.70 9.70 -3.46
C GLN A 87 -4.05 9.79 -2.72
N PRO A 88 -5.14 10.21 -3.40
CA PRO A 88 -6.45 10.28 -2.77
C PRO A 88 -6.88 8.93 -2.20
N ALA A 89 -7.48 8.95 -1.00
CA ALA A 89 -8.05 7.77 -0.36
C ALA A 89 -8.97 6.96 -1.30
N THR A 90 -9.73 7.63 -2.16
CA THR A 90 -10.67 7.01 -3.12
C THR A 90 -9.97 6.16 -4.20
N GLN A 91 -8.68 6.38 -4.46
CA GLN A 91 -7.89 5.54 -5.37
C GLN A 91 -7.35 4.28 -4.68
N LEU A 92 -7.07 4.37 -3.38
CA LEU A 92 -6.62 3.25 -2.55
C LEU A 92 -7.79 2.38 -2.07
N LEU A 93 -8.89 3.03 -1.69
CA LEU A 93 -10.04 2.45 -1.03
C LEU A 93 -11.25 2.47 -1.95
N LYS A 94 -11.68 1.28 -2.33
CA LYS A 94 -12.99 1.07 -2.94
C LYS A 94 -14.00 0.78 -1.84
N PRO A 95 -15.28 1.17 -2.01
CA PRO A 95 -16.32 0.96 -1.00
C PRO A 95 -16.41 -0.48 -0.47
N HIS A 96 -16.14 -1.48 -1.31
CA HIS A 96 -16.17 -2.89 -0.89
C HIS A 96 -14.98 -3.32 0.00
N TYR A 97 -13.86 -2.59 0.02
CA TYR A 97 -12.76 -2.83 0.96
C TYR A 97 -13.12 -2.38 2.38
N LEU A 98 -13.89 -1.29 2.49
CA LEU A 98 -14.28 -0.67 3.75
C LEU A 98 -15.19 -1.56 4.60
N ARG A 99 -16.14 -2.25 3.95
CA ARG A 99 -17.06 -3.19 4.62
C ARG A 99 -16.41 -4.50 5.06
N GLY A 100 -15.25 -4.84 4.50
CA GLY A 100 -14.57 -6.12 4.76
C GLY A 100 -13.40 -5.97 5.72
N TYR A 101 -12.27 -5.47 5.21
CA TYR A 101 -11.00 -5.42 5.95
C TYR A 101 -11.02 -4.36 7.06
N PHE A 102 -11.60 -3.20 6.77
CA PHE A 102 -11.80 -2.14 7.75
C PHE A 102 -13.15 -2.25 8.48
N GLY A 103 -13.84 -3.40 8.40
CA GLY A 103 -14.96 -3.74 9.28
C GLY A 103 -16.13 -2.75 9.36
N GLY A 104 -16.44 -2.01 8.29
CA GLY A 104 -17.67 -1.18 8.22
C GLY A 104 -17.45 0.31 7.98
N CYS A 105 -16.25 0.75 7.60
CA CYS A 105 -15.99 2.16 7.38
C CYS A 105 -16.86 2.79 6.29
N ASP A 106 -17.09 4.09 6.42
CA ASP A 106 -17.69 4.91 5.38
C ASP A 106 -16.75 6.06 5.03
N VAL A 107 -16.65 6.36 3.74
CA VAL A 107 -15.99 7.59 3.28
C VAL A 107 -17.02 8.70 3.45
N ALA A 108 -16.70 9.66 4.31
CA ALA A 108 -17.60 10.77 4.59
C ALA A 108 -17.57 11.78 3.44
N ASP A 109 -16.36 12.17 3.02
CA ASP A 109 -16.07 13.19 2.01
C ASP A 109 -14.68 12.93 1.37
N GLU A 110 -14.32 13.68 0.31
CA GLU A 110 -12.95 13.67 -0.24
C GLU A 110 -11.93 14.05 0.85
N GLY A 111 -11.10 13.09 1.28
CA GLY A 111 -10.08 13.30 2.33
C GLY A 111 -10.54 13.00 3.77
N THR A 112 -11.78 12.59 3.99
CA THR A 112 -12.24 12.14 5.32
C THR A 112 -12.76 10.71 5.26
N ILE A 113 -12.12 9.81 5.98
CA ILE A 113 -12.57 8.42 6.13
C ILE A 113 -13.08 8.23 7.56
N ASN A 114 -14.39 8.18 7.72
CA ASN A 114 -14.94 7.77 8.99
C ASN A 114 -14.77 6.25 9.12
N LEU A 115 -13.87 5.84 10.01
CA LEU A 115 -13.72 4.44 10.35
C LEU A 115 -14.87 4.00 11.26
N HIS A 116 -16.02 3.68 10.67
CA HIS A 116 -17.12 3.01 11.36
C HIS A 116 -16.83 1.50 11.48
N ILE A 117 -15.79 1.12 12.24
CA ILE A 117 -15.40 -0.30 12.31
C ILE A 117 -16.28 -1.04 13.31
N GLY A 118 -17.41 -1.53 12.81
CA GLY A 118 -18.23 -2.57 13.42
C GLY A 118 -19.16 -2.09 14.52
N SER A 119 -20.19 -2.89 14.79
CA SER A 119 -21.12 -2.77 15.92
C SER A 119 -20.49 -3.05 17.29
N TYR A 120 -19.15 -3.09 17.38
CA TYR A 120 -18.41 -3.37 18.60
C TYR A 120 -17.84 -2.07 19.15
N LEU A 121 -18.45 -1.61 20.22
CA LEU A 121 -17.97 -0.47 20.98
C LEU A 121 -16.68 -0.88 21.66
N GLU A 122 -15.58 -0.21 21.32
CA GLU A 122 -14.37 -0.35 22.11
C GLU A 122 -14.67 0.23 23.51
N ASP A 123 -14.36 -0.55 24.54
CA ASP A 123 -14.67 -0.20 25.94
C ASP A 123 -13.68 0.81 26.55
N ASN A 124 -12.63 1.19 25.82
CA ASN A 124 -11.54 2.06 26.30
C ASN A 124 -10.95 2.91 25.15
N PRO A 125 -10.62 4.20 25.37
CA PRO A 125 -9.92 5.05 24.41
C PRO A 125 -8.64 4.41 23.83
N GLU A 126 -7.87 3.68 24.64
CA GLU A 126 -6.63 3.04 24.19
C GLU A 126 -6.88 2.02 23.07
N TYR A 127 -7.94 1.21 23.21
CA TYR A 127 -8.34 0.27 22.16
C TYR A 127 -8.82 0.97 20.90
N ALA A 128 -9.52 2.10 21.04
CA ALA A 128 -9.89 2.93 19.90
C ALA A 128 -8.65 3.49 19.17
N GLN A 129 -7.67 4.02 19.89
CA GLN A 129 -6.41 4.50 19.29
C GLN A 129 -5.64 3.37 18.59
N ARG A 130 -5.59 2.19 19.20
CA ARG A 130 -4.96 0.99 18.62
C ARG A 130 -5.58 0.60 17.29
N ARG A 131 -6.91 0.67 17.18
CA ARG A 131 -7.64 0.45 15.93
C ARG A 131 -7.28 1.49 14.87
N LEU A 132 -7.24 2.77 15.25
CA LEU A 132 -6.86 3.86 14.34
C LEU A 132 -5.45 3.65 13.78
N ARG A 133 -4.49 3.29 14.64
CA ARG A 133 -3.10 3.04 14.23
C ARG A 133 -2.99 1.84 13.29
N ARG A 134 -3.69 0.74 13.57
CA ARG A 134 -3.76 -0.41 12.66
C ARG A 134 -4.33 -0.04 11.29
N ALA A 135 -5.41 0.75 11.25
CA ALA A 135 -5.99 1.21 10.01
C ALA A 135 -5.01 2.10 9.23
N ALA A 136 -4.31 3.01 9.91
CA ALA A 136 -3.30 3.86 9.29
C ALA A 136 -2.15 3.06 8.68
N ARG A 137 -1.61 2.06 9.40
CA ARG A 137 -0.57 1.17 8.88
C ARG A 137 -1.04 0.39 7.66
N ALA A 138 -2.30 -0.08 7.66
CA ALA A 138 -2.87 -0.73 6.49
C ALA A 138 -2.96 0.21 5.27
N LEU A 139 -3.31 1.48 5.46
CA LEU A 139 -3.36 2.46 4.37
C LEU A 139 -1.97 2.72 3.78
N GLN A 140 -0.95 2.89 4.63
CA GLN A 140 0.43 3.03 4.17
C GLN A 140 0.91 1.77 3.45
N PHE A 141 0.65 0.59 4.02
CA PHE A 141 1.00 -0.67 3.38
C PHE A 141 0.38 -0.79 1.99
N MET A 142 -0.89 -0.43 1.83
CA MET A 142 -1.58 -0.42 0.54
C MET A 142 -1.01 0.62 -0.45
N GLU A 143 -0.58 1.77 0.05
CA GLU A 143 0.04 2.82 -0.75
C GLU A 143 1.40 2.38 -1.29
N ILE A 144 2.28 1.89 -0.40
CA ILE A 144 3.63 1.47 -0.73
C ILE A 144 3.62 0.25 -1.65
N THR A 145 2.88 -0.80 -1.29
CA THR A 145 2.94 -2.08 -2.02
C THR A 145 2.01 -2.13 -3.23
N GLY A 146 1.07 -1.19 -3.35
CA GLY A 146 -0.02 -1.28 -4.33
C GLY A 146 -1.00 -2.44 -4.10
N LEU A 147 -0.86 -3.19 -3.00
CA LEU A 147 -1.76 -4.28 -2.64
C LEU A 147 -3.13 -3.74 -2.22
N ARG A 148 -4.17 -4.55 -2.45
CA ARG A 148 -5.55 -4.24 -2.06
C ARG A 148 -6.13 -5.37 -1.23
N PRO A 149 -6.93 -5.08 -0.18
CA PRO A 149 -7.56 -6.13 0.61
C PRO A 149 -8.38 -7.08 -0.25
N SER A 150 -8.32 -8.36 0.06
CA SER A 150 -9.05 -9.41 -0.65
C SER A 150 -9.82 -10.31 0.30
N ARG A 151 -10.97 -10.80 -0.17
CA ARG A 151 -11.74 -11.86 0.51
C ARG A 151 -11.45 -13.24 -0.06
N SER A 152 -10.65 -13.32 -1.12
CA SER A 152 -10.37 -14.57 -1.82
C SER A 152 -9.32 -15.38 -1.06
N ASN A 153 -9.58 -16.68 -0.90
CA ASN A 153 -8.61 -17.60 -0.32
C ASN A 153 -7.47 -17.98 -1.29
N ARG A 154 -7.43 -17.43 -2.51
CA ARG A 154 -6.41 -17.74 -3.53
C ARG A 154 -4.97 -17.38 -3.14
N CYS A 155 -4.77 -16.65 -2.04
CA CYS A 155 -3.47 -16.44 -1.41
C CYS A 155 -2.97 -17.66 -0.63
N TYR A 156 -3.84 -18.60 -0.28
CA TYR A 156 -3.47 -19.86 0.36
C TYR A 156 -3.28 -20.98 -0.68
N PRO A 157 -2.45 -21.99 -0.37
CA PRO A 157 -2.33 -23.16 -1.21
C PRO A 157 -3.68 -23.80 -1.49
N ARG A 158 -3.93 -24.13 -2.77
CA ARG A 158 -5.20 -24.71 -3.25
C ARG A 158 -6.46 -23.86 -2.94
N SER A 159 -6.28 -22.57 -2.62
CA SER A 159 -7.36 -21.69 -2.18
C SER A 159 -8.07 -22.13 -0.90
N ASP A 160 -7.35 -22.82 -0.02
CA ASP A 160 -7.89 -23.42 1.20
C ASP A 160 -7.20 -22.84 2.44
N TYR A 161 -8.00 -22.30 3.35
CA TYR A 161 -7.56 -21.63 4.58
C TYR A 161 -6.88 -22.60 5.56
N ASP A 162 -7.17 -23.90 5.47
CA ASP A 162 -6.54 -24.89 6.33
C ASP A 162 -5.10 -25.21 5.90
N ASN A 163 -4.68 -24.76 4.70
CA ASN A 163 -3.29 -24.84 4.23
C ASN A 163 -2.45 -23.59 4.57
N ARG A 164 -2.82 -22.86 5.63
CA ARG A 164 -2.07 -21.70 6.13
C ARG A 164 -0.59 -22.01 6.42
N PRO A 165 0.31 -21.01 6.32
CA PRO A 165 1.71 -21.21 6.63
C PRO A 165 1.91 -21.57 8.12
N PRO A 166 2.98 -22.31 8.49
CA PRO A 166 3.24 -22.68 9.89
C PRO A 166 3.41 -21.48 10.83
N ILE A 167 3.88 -20.35 10.30
CA ILE A 167 4.05 -19.10 11.04
C ILE A 167 2.76 -18.27 11.14
N ALA A 168 1.64 -18.76 10.61
CA ALA A 168 0.37 -18.05 10.50
C ALA A 168 -0.08 -17.42 11.82
N ASP A 169 -0.23 -16.11 11.80
CA ASP A 169 -0.79 -15.30 12.86
C ASP A 169 -1.28 -13.99 12.26
N HIS A 170 -2.43 -13.50 12.72
CA HIS A 170 -3.03 -12.25 12.23
C HIS A 170 -3.10 -12.12 10.69
N ASP A 171 -3.15 -13.25 9.97
CA ASP A 171 -3.05 -13.33 8.52
C ASP A 171 -4.00 -12.39 7.78
N GLN A 172 -3.50 -11.73 6.72
CA GLN A 172 -4.31 -10.91 5.83
C GLN A 172 -4.13 -11.29 4.37
N ARG A 173 -5.23 -11.20 3.63
CA ARG A 173 -5.30 -11.64 2.23
C ARG A 173 -5.29 -10.41 1.33
N TRP A 174 -4.39 -10.42 0.35
CA TRP A 174 -4.16 -9.29 -0.53
C TRP A 174 -4.25 -9.69 -2.00
N TYR A 175 -4.67 -8.73 -2.83
CA TYR A 175 -4.64 -8.82 -4.28
C TYR A 175 -3.76 -7.72 -4.83
N HIS A 176 -2.90 -8.07 -5.77
CA HIS A 176 -2.04 -7.14 -6.49
C HIS A 176 -2.66 -6.80 -7.85
N PRO A 177 -3.22 -5.59 -8.06
CA PRO A 177 -3.95 -5.27 -9.28
C PRO A 177 -3.10 -5.31 -10.56
N ALA A 178 -1.87 -4.80 -10.51
CA ALA A 178 -0.99 -4.76 -11.69
C ALA A 178 -0.60 -6.18 -12.17
N ASN A 179 -0.20 -7.04 -11.23
CA ASN A 179 0.24 -8.41 -11.50
C ASN A 179 -0.91 -9.42 -11.63
N LYS A 180 -2.11 -9.05 -11.16
CA LYS A 180 -3.29 -9.93 -11.05
C LYS A 180 -3.01 -11.20 -10.22
N LYS A 181 -2.23 -11.05 -9.15
CA LYS A 181 -1.82 -12.13 -8.24
C LYS A 181 -2.32 -11.89 -6.82
N PHE A 182 -2.25 -12.92 -6.01
CA PHE A 182 -2.62 -12.88 -4.59
C PHE A 182 -1.35 -12.97 -3.75
N VAL A 183 -1.35 -12.21 -2.66
CA VAL A 183 -0.28 -12.17 -1.66
C VAL A 183 -0.92 -12.42 -0.30
N LEU A 184 -0.26 -13.20 0.53
CA LEU A 184 -0.61 -13.42 1.93
C LEU A 184 0.34 -12.58 2.78
N SER A 185 -0.16 -11.86 3.77
CA SER A 185 0.67 -11.42 4.89
C SER A 185 0.37 -12.25 6.12
N THR A 186 1.39 -12.50 6.94
CA THR A 186 1.28 -13.12 8.26
C THR A 186 2.14 -12.31 9.22
N GLU A 187 1.63 -12.08 10.42
CA GLU A 187 2.15 -11.10 11.36
C GLU A 187 2.34 -11.71 12.76
N PRO A 188 3.26 -12.68 12.90
CA PRO A 188 3.44 -13.43 14.14
C PRO A 188 4.12 -12.64 15.24
N TYR A 189 3.80 -12.97 16.49
CA TYR A 189 4.58 -12.49 17.64
C TYR A 189 6.06 -12.92 17.54
N PRO A 190 6.99 -12.10 18.06
CA PRO A 190 8.42 -12.34 17.95
C PRO A 190 8.86 -13.76 18.32
N GLY A 191 9.79 -14.30 17.54
CA GLY A 191 10.39 -15.61 17.75
C GLY A 191 9.49 -16.81 17.40
N ARG A 192 8.24 -16.59 16.96
CA ARG A 192 7.42 -17.66 16.38
C ARG A 192 7.96 -18.11 15.02
N ALA A 193 8.40 -17.17 14.19
CA ALA A 193 8.95 -17.49 12.87
C ALA A 193 10.25 -18.30 12.98
N ASP A 194 11.16 -17.89 13.86
CA ASP A 194 12.42 -18.61 14.12
C ASP A 194 12.19 -20.05 14.57
N ARG A 195 11.27 -20.26 15.54
CA ARG A 195 10.92 -21.59 16.04
C ARG A 195 10.34 -22.52 14.97
N ARG A 196 9.77 -21.98 13.90
CA ARG A 196 9.12 -22.73 12.82
C ARG A 196 9.81 -22.57 11.47
N LYS A 197 11.06 -22.13 11.45
CA LYS A 197 11.81 -21.86 10.21
C LYS A 197 11.92 -23.09 9.31
N SER A 198 12.17 -24.27 9.87
CA SER A 198 12.21 -25.53 9.12
C SER A 198 10.84 -25.90 8.54
N GLU A 199 9.79 -25.86 9.37
CA GLU A 199 8.41 -26.12 8.93
C GLU A 199 8.00 -25.16 7.81
N MET A 200 8.37 -23.88 7.91
CA MET A 200 8.08 -22.87 6.90
C MET A 200 8.78 -23.18 5.56
N ALA A 201 10.05 -23.62 5.59
CA ALA A 201 10.77 -24.02 4.40
C ALA A 201 10.15 -25.25 3.74
N GLU A 202 9.77 -26.26 4.53
CA GLU A 202 9.06 -27.45 4.05
C GLU A 202 7.69 -27.09 3.44
N TRP A 203 6.95 -26.20 4.09
CA TRP A 203 5.67 -25.71 3.59
C TRP A 203 5.83 -24.98 2.25
N CYS A 204 6.84 -24.11 2.12
CA CYS A 204 7.15 -23.41 0.87
C CYS A 204 7.47 -24.38 -0.27
N ALA A 205 8.33 -25.37 -0.01
CA ALA A 205 8.68 -26.40 -0.99
C ALA A 205 7.47 -27.24 -1.41
N LYS A 206 6.66 -27.68 -0.45
CA LYS A 206 5.46 -28.50 -0.67
C LYS A 206 4.39 -27.77 -1.48
N HIS A 207 4.21 -26.48 -1.24
CA HIS A 207 3.11 -25.70 -1.80
C HIS A 207 3.51 -24.81 -2.98
N GLU A 208 4.79 -24.79 -3.34
CA GLU A 208 5.36 -23.91 -4.37
C GLU A 208 5.17 -22.43 -4.00
N PHE A 209 5.50 -22.07 -2.76
CA PHE A 209 5.45 -20.69 -2.27
C PHE A 209 6.85 -20.18 -1.99
N GLU A 210 6.97 -18.87 -2.04
CA GLU A 210 8.11 -18.13 -1.52
C GLU A 210 7.60 -17.10 -0.50
N TYR A 211 8.47 -16.70 0.42
CA TYR A 211 8.15 -15.74 1.46
C TYR A 211 9.34 -14.82 1.74
N ALA A 212 9.04 -13.64 2.26
CA ALA A 212 10.03 -12.65 2.68
C ALA A 212 9.61 -12.04 4.00
N GLN A 213 10.57 -11.89 4.92
CA GLN A 213 10.42 -11.03 6.09
C GLN A 213 10.54 -9.58 5.65
N ILE A 214 9.72 -8.73 6.24
CA ILE A 214 9.75 -7.29 6.03
C ILE A 214 10.37 -6.65 7.27
N ASP A 215 11.44 -5.89 7.08
CA ASP A 215 12.05 -5.09 8.13
C ASP A 215 11.29 -3.77 8.31
N SER A 216 10.05 -3.90 8.75
CA SER A 216 9.13 -2.82 9.07
C SER A 216 8.15 -3.32 10.13
N PRO A 217 7.68 -2.46 11.03
CA PRO A 217 6.49 -2.73 11.84
C PRO A 217 5.36 -3.33 11.02
N SER A 218 4.71 -4.31 11.63
CA SER A 218 3.57 -5.00 11.08
C SER A 218 2.34 -4.07 11.02
N ILE A 219 1.37 -4.46 10.21
CA ILE A 219 0.09 -3.78 10.09
C ILE A 219 -0.68 -3.92 11.42
N TYR A 220 -0.64 -5.10 12.04
CA TYR A 220 -1.26 -5.42 13.31
C TYR A 220 -0.69 -4.60 14.47
N GLY A 221 0.62 -4.32 14.46
CA GLY A 221 1.35 -3.66 15.53
C GLY A 221 1.76 -4.59 16.67
N HIS A 222 1.97 -4.01 17.85
CA HIS A 222 2.31 -4.74 19.08
C HIS A 222 3.64 -5.49 19.01
N GLY A 223 4.59 -4.97 18.23
CA GLY A 223 5.88 -5.62 18.02
C GLY A 223 5.77 -6.96 17.28
N THR A 224 4.65 -7.26 16.62
CA THR A 224 4.61 -8.44 15.75
C THR A 224 5.50 -8.22 14.52
N GLU A 225 6.06 -9.32 14.02
CA GLU A 225 6.84 -9.34 12.79
C GLU A 225 5.92 -9.23 11.57
N LEU A 226 6.45 -8.94 10.38
CA LEU A 226 5.68 -8.93 9.13
C LEU A 226 6.36 -9.82 8.10
N TYR A 227 5.59 -10.77 7.55
CA TYR A 227 6.03 -11.59 6.43
C TYR A 227 5.01 -11.51 5.31
N LEU A 228 5.52 -11.50 4.08
CA LEU A 228 4.72 -11.66 2.87
C LEU A 228 5.03 -13.00 2.22
N ALA A 229 4.02 -13.66 1.69
CA ALA A 229 4.14 -14.91 0.94
C ALA A 229 3.31 -14.87 -0.34
N CYS A 230 3.82 -15.47 -1.40
CA CYS A 230 3.10 -15.63 -2.66
C CYS A 230 3.56 -16.90 -3.39
N LYS A 231 2.86 -17.26 -4.47
CA LYS A 231 3.25 -18.42 -5.28
C LYS A 231 4.64 -18.19 -5.90
N ALA A 232 5.54 -19.15 -5.75
CA ALA A 232 6.87 -19.11 -6.32
C ALA A 232 6.82 -18.94 -7.84
N GLY A 233 7.75 -18.14 -8.38
CA GLY A 233 7.79 -17.81 -9.81
C GLY A 233 6.63 -16.92 -10.28
N SER A 234 5.87 -16.32 -9.36
CA SER A 234 4.90 -15.28 -9.73
C SER A 234 5.63 -14.00 -10.18
N SER A 235 4.93 -13.10 -10.85
CA SER A 235 5.47 -11.78 -11.21
C SER A 235 5.56 -10.81 -10.03
N ILE A 236 5.28 -11.27 -8.80
CA ILE A 236 5.42 -10.48 -7.58
C ILE A 236 6.87 -10.51 -7.14
N ASN A 237 7.47 -9.34 -6.95
CA ASN A 237 8.81 -9.23 -6.38
C ASN A 237 8.70 -8.90 -4.88
N LEU A 238 8.69 -9.93 -4.04
CA LEU A 238 8.58 -9.75 -2.58
C LEU A 238 9.76 -8.99 -1.99
N LEU A 239 10.97 -9.16 -2.52
CA LEU A 239 12.18 -8.46 -2.05
C LEU A 239 12.10 -6.96 -2.33
N HIS A 240 11.57 -6.57 -3.50
CA HIS A 240 11.36 -5.17 -3.82
C HIS A 240 10.32 -4.54 -2.90
N MET A 241 9.17 -5.21 -2.67
CA MET A 241 8.17 -4.73 -1.70
C MET A 241 8.75 -4.61 -0.29
N ALA A 242 9.58 -5.56 0.13
CA ALA A 242 10.25 -5.52 1.43
C ALA A 242 11.16 -4.30 1.54
N ALA A 243 11.95 -4.01 0.50
CA ALA A 243 12.83 -2.86 0.46
C ALA A 243 12.06 -1.54 0.47
N GLU A 244 10.95 -1.43 -0.29
CA GLU A 244 10.11 -0.23 -0.31
C GLU A 244 9.44 0.02 1.06
N LEU A 245 8.94 -1.04 1.71
CA LEU A 245 8.36 -0.95 3.05
C LEU A 245 9.41 -0.54 4.09
N ALA A 246 10.60 -1.14 4.07
CA ALA A 246 11.68 -0.81 5.02
C ALA A 246 12.23 0.62 4.82
N ALA A 247 12.22 1.13 3.58
CA ALA A 247 12.67 2.49 3.27
C ALA A 247 11.61 3.56 3.55
N SER A 248 10.35 3.17 3.77
CA SER A 248 9.25 4.11 3.96
C SER A 248 9.15 4.54 5.44
N PRO A 249 9.00 5.85 5.72
CA PRO A 249 8.83 6.33 7.08
C PRO A 249 7.52 5.79 7.67
N LEU A 250 7.61 5.29 8.90
CA LEU A 250 6.44 4.81 9.62
C LEU A 250 5.48 5.94 9.89
N ALA A 251 4.18 5.76 9.61
CA ALA A 251 3.19 6.74 10.05
C ALA A 251 3.12 6.77 11.58
N TYR A 252 3.27 5.61 12.25
CA TYR A 252 3.11 5.52 13.70
C TYR A 252 4.00 4.42 14.30
N ALA A 253 4.87 4.82 15.22
CA ALA A 253 5.64 3.92 16.06
C ALA A 253 4.69 3.03 16.89
N ASP A 254 5.13 1.82 17.20
CA ASP A 254 4.53 1.04 18.28
C ASP A 254 4.84 1.76 19.60
N SER A 255 3.80 2.17 20.32
CA SER A 255 3.88 2.57 21.72
C SER A 255 3.47 1.39 22.59
#